data_AF-A0A6P1J268-F1
#
_entry.id   AF-A0A6P1J268-F1
#
_cell.length_a   1.000
_cell.length_b   1.000
_cell.length_c   1.000
_cell.angle_alpha   90.00
_cell.angle_beta   90.00
_cell.angle_gamma   90.00
#
_symmetry.space_group_name_H-M   'P 1'
#
loop_
_entity.id
_entity.type
_entity.pdbx_description
1 polymer ?
#
loop_
_entity_poly.entity_id
_entity_poly.type
_entity_poly.pdbx_seq_one_letter_code
_entity_poly.pdbx_strand_id
1 'polypeptide(L)'
;MDAVAVATDPRAAHLLGLWSRLSAQHVTLGSGCGCGVGGVSVSLQDFELDIADYLWAESERLGEKSVEAFLLLPGPIHEQGQAVMRLLTRLEAGEADERDADWLLTRLARTLESFAKLHGPMGTAA
;
A
#
# COMPACT_ATOMS: atom_id res chain seq x y z
N MET A 1 -10.52 -15.57 31.32
CA MET A 1 -10.42 -14.31 30.56
C MET A 1 -9.30 -14.51 29.57
N ASP A 2 -9.61 -15.20 28.49
CA ASP A 2 -8.69 -15.52 27.41
C ASP A 2 -8.30 -14.22 26.72
N ALA A 3 -7.02 -13.87 26.82
CA ALA A 3 -6.42 -12.88 25.95
C ALA A 3 -6.48 -13.47 24.54
N VAL A 4 -7.47 -13.04 23.75
CA VAL A 4 -7.44 -13.21 22.30
C VAL A 4 -6.14 -12.58 21.86
N ALA A 5 -5.14 -13.42 21.57
CA ALA A 5 -4.01 -13.01 20.76
C ALA A 5 -4.66 -12.52 19.46
N VAL A 6 -4.69 -11.20 19.26
CA VAL A 6 -4.96 -10.60 17.96
C VAL A 6 -4.02 -11.33 17.01
N ALA A 7 -4.60 -12.18 16.17
CA ALA A 7 -3.84 -12.95 15.21
C ALA A 7 -3.34 -11.93 14.18
N THR A 8 -2.15 -11.41 14.44
CA THR A 8 -1.47 -10.49 13.54
C THR A 8 -1.29 -11.18 12.20
N ASP A 9 -1.92 -10.69 11.12
CA ASP A 9 -1.67 -11.26 9.79
C ASP A 9 -0.20 -10.99 9.42
N PRO A 10 0.67 -12.02 9.33
CA PRO A 10 2.10 -11.82 9.10
C PRO A 10 2.40 -11.23 7.72
N ARG A 11 1.49 -11.38 6.75
CA ARG A 11 1.61 -10.74 5.43
C ARG A 11 1.35 -9.25 5.55
N ALA A 12 0.36 -8.84 6.34
CA ALA A 12 0.09 -7.42 6.59
C ALA A 12 1.28 -6.76 7.29
N ALA A 13 1.86 -7.40 8.32
CA ALA A 13 3.07 -6.93 8.99
C ALA A 13 4.27 -6.80 8.03
N HIS A 14 4.46 -7.79 7.16
CA HIS A 14 5.50 -7.75 6.13
C HIS A 14 5.32 -6.57 5.16
N LEU A 15 4.11 -6.41 4.62
CA LEU A 15 3.78 -5.34 3.68
C LEU A 15 3.83 -3.96 4.34
N LEU A 16 3.45 -3.84 5.61
CA LEU A 16 3.61 -2.62 6.41
C LEU A 16 5.07 -2.21 6.56
N GLY A 17 5.95 -3.19 6.83
CA GLY A 17 7.39 -2.96 6.85
C GLY A 17 7.95 -2.57 5.48
N LEU A 18 7.47 -3.20 4.40
CA LEU A 18 7.87 -2.86 3.03
C LEU A 18 7.43 -1.44 2.67
N TRP A 19 6.16 -1.10 2.92
CA TRP A 19 5.61 0.23 2.73
C TRP A 19 6.42 1.27 3.48
N SER A 20 6.64 1.10 4.79
CA SER A 20 7.37 2.07 5.62
C SER A 20 8.77 2.38 5.09
N ARG A 21 9.45 1.38 4.51
CA ARG A 21 10.75 1.59 3.87
C ARG A 21 10.63 2.30 2.53
N LEU A 22 9.67 1.93 1.70
CA LEU A 22 9.50 2.50 0.36
C LEU A 22 8.93 3.92 0.40
N SER A 23 7.99 4.21 1.29
CA SER A 23 7.38 5.54 1.46
C SER A 23 8.36 6.57 2.02
N ALA A 24 9.39 6.12 2.73
CA ALA A 24 10.50 6.97 3.17
C ALA A 24 11.55 7.22 2.06
N GLN A 25 11.49 6.49 0.94
CA GLN A 25 12.42 6.65 -0.18
C GLN A 25 11.87 7.65 -1.19
N HIS A 26 12.65 8.69 -1.47
CA HIS A 26 12.38 9.62 -2.54
C HIS A 26 12.99 9.10 -3.85
N VAL A 27 12.15 8.84 -4.86
CA VAL A 27 12.60 8.44 -6.19
C VAL A 27 12.68 9.69 -7.07
N THR A 28 13.86 10.00 -7.59
CA THR A 28 14.00 11.07 -8.57
C THR A 28 13.62 10.53 -9.95
N LEU A 29 12.46 10.94 -10.46
CA LEU A 29 12.05 10.63 -11.83
C LEU A 29 12.71 11.66 -12.76
N GLY A 30 13.87 11.30 -13.30
CA GLY A 30 14.57 12.13 -14.29
C GLY A 30 16.04 11.78 -14.41
N SER A 31 16.40 10.90 -15.35
CA SER A 31 17.74 10.93 -15.94
C SER A 31 17.84 12.23 -16.73
N GLY A 32 18.66 13.16 -16.25
CA GLY A 32 18.79 14.50 -16.81
C GLY A 32 19.05 14.48 -18.32
N CYS A 33 18.12 15.05 -19.09
CA CYS A 33 18.51 15.72 -20.33
C CYS A 33 19.45 16.88 -19.93
N GLY A 34 20.61 16.99 -20.59
CA GLY A 34 21.71 17.92 -20.27
C GLY A 34 21.40 19.43 -20.34
N CYS A 35 20.14 19.81 -20.35
CA CYS A 35 19.64 21.17 -20.21
C CYS A 35 18.91 21.24 -18.87
N GLY A 36 19.66 21.54 -17.80
CA GLY A 36 19.17 21.50 -16.43
C GLY A 36 17.83 22.22 -16.23
N VAL A 37 16.78 21.44 -16.00
CA VAL A 37 15.50 21.84 -15.40
C VAL A 37 15.02 20.64 -14.56
N GLY A 38 14.57 20.92 -13.34
CA GLY A 38 14.54 20.02 -12.19
C GLY A 38 13.79 18.69 -12.38
N GLY A 39 14.39 17.62 -11.84
CA GLY A 39 13.69 16.36 -11.62
C GLY A 39 12.68 16.49 -10.49
N VAL A 40 11.45 16.03 -10.73
CA VAL A 40 10.45 15.91 -9.67
C VAL A 40 10.85 14.72 -8.80
N SER A 41 11.09 14.99 -7.52
CA SER A 41 11.24 13.94 -6.52
C SER A 41 9.85 13.46 -6.14
N VAL A 42 9.52 12.21 -6.45
CA VAL A 42 8.23 11.61 -6.11
C VAL A 42 8.50 10.47 -5.11
N SER A 43 7.75 10.44 -4.01
CA SER A 43 7.77 9.33 -3.05
C SER A 43 6.61 8.38 -3.32
N LEU A 44 6.75 7.11 -2.93
CA LEU A 44 5.61 6.19 -2.88
C LEU A 44 4.49 6.72 -1.96
N GLN A 45 4.83 7.53 -0.96
CA GLN A 45 3.86 8.20 -0.09
C GLN A 45 2.91 9.12 -0.86
N ASP A 46 3.37 9.74 -1.95
CA ASP A 46 2.52 10.63 -2.75
C ASP A 46 1.43 9.84 -3.51
N PHE A 47 1.61 8.52 -3.66
CA PHE A 47 0.67 7.61 -4.32
C PHE A 47 -0.26 6.86 -3.36
N GLU A 48 -0.32 7.22 -2.06
CA GLU A 48 -1.21 6.55 -1.08
C GLU A 48 -2.66 6.53 -1.58
N LEU A 49 -3.16 7.69 -2.01
CA LEU A 49 -4.55 7.84 -2.46
C LEU A 49 -4.79 7.10 -3.77
N ASP A 50 -3.85 7.15 -4.71
CA ASP A 50 -3.97 6.44 -6.00
C ASP A 50 -4.02 4.92 -5.82
N ILE A 51 -3.23 4.38 -4.88
CA ILE A 51 -3.26 2.95 -4.55
C ILE A 51 -4.58 2.57 -3.89
N ALA A 52 -5.06 3.39 -2.94
CA ALA A 52 -6.34 3.15 -2.27
C ALA A 52 -7.53 3.24 -3.25
N ASP A 53 -7.50 4.22 -4.16
CA ASP A 53 -8.51 4.41 -5.21
C ASP A 53 -8.50 3.23 -6.19
N TYR A 54 -7.31 2.76 -6.60
CA TYR A 54 -7.18 1.55 -7.41
C TYR A 54 -7.82 0.32 -6.75
N LEU A 55 -7.56 0.09 -5.45
CA LEU A 55 -8.16 -1.03 -4.72
C LEU A 55 -9.68 -0.90 -4.65
N TRP A 56 -10.19 0.31 -4.42
CA TRP A 56 -11.62 0.57 -4.38
C TRP A 56 -12.28 0.33 -5.75
N ALA A 57 -11.77 0.93 -6.82
CA ALA A 57 -12.28 0.74 -8.18
C ALA A 57 -12.26 -0.73 -8.61
N GLU A 58 -11.22 -1.48 -8.23
CA GLU A 58 -11.12 -2.92 -8.54
C GLU A 58 -12.14 -3.74 -7.73
N SER A 59 -12.42 -3.35 -6.48
CA SER A 59 -13.47 -3.98 -5.66
C SER A 59 -14.86 -3.75 -6.27
N GLU A 60 -15.14 -2.54 -6.76
CA GLU A 60 -16.39 -2.22 -7.46
C GLU A 60 -16.52 -3.04 -8.74
N ARG A 61 -15.46 -3.07 -9.55
CA ARG A 61 -15.43 -3.79 -10.83
C ARG A 61 -15.68 -5.28 -10.68
N LEU A 62 -15.20 -5.88 -9.60
CA LEU A 62 -15.34 -7.32 -9.32
C LEU A 62 -16.56 -7.65 -8.44
N GLY A 63 -17.28 -6.64 -7.94
CA GLY A 63 -18.45 -6.81 -7.08
C GLY A 63 -18.11 -7.26 -5.66
N GLU A 64 -16.90 -6.96 -5.18
CA GLU A 64 -16.42 -7.31 -3.84
C GLU A 64 -16.95 -6.32 -2.79
N LYS A 65 -18.26 -6.39 -2.51
CA LYS A 65 -18.96 -5.42 -1.67
C LYS A 65 -18.49 -5.38 -0.20
N SER A 66 -17.99 -6.49 0.32
CA SER A 66 -17.41 -6.55 1.67
C SER A 66 -16.10 -5.75 1.74
N VAL A 67 -15.23 -5.92 0.74
CA VAL A 67 -14.00 -5.14 0.58
C VAL A 67 -14.29 -3.65 0.40
N GLU A 68 -15.26 -3.30 -0.45
CA GLU A 68 -15.69 -1.91 -0.66
C GLU A 68 -16.09 -1.25 0.67
N ALA A 69 -16.97 -1.93 1.44
CA ALA A 69 -17.42 -1.44 2.74
C ALA A 69 -16.25 -1.30 3.73
N PHE A 70 -15.31 -2.25 3.75
CA PHE A 70 -14.15 -2.21 4.62
C PHE A 70 -13.19 -1.05 4.29
N LEU A 71 -12.96 -0.79 3.00
CA LEU A 71 -12.13 0.31 2.49
C LEU A 71 -12.74 1.68 2.83
N LEU A 72 -14.07 1.81 2.74
CA LEU A 72 -14.79 3.05 2.99
C LEU A 72 -15.15 3.28 4.48
N LEU A 73 -14.89 2.33 5.37
CA LEU A 73 -15.17 2.46 6.81
C LEU A 73 -14.58 3.75 7.45
N PRO A 74 -13.35 4.18 7.12
CA PRO A 74 -12.79 5.42 7.64
C PRO A 74 -13.35 6.70 7.00
N GLY A 75 -14.14 6.59 5.93
CA GLY A 75 -14.63 7.70 5.10
C GLY A 75 -14.33 7.50 3.60
N PRO A 76 -14.71 8.47 2.75
CA PRO A 76 -14.38 8.44 1.31
C PRO A 76 -12.87 8.38 1.06
N ILE A 77 -12.41 7.59 0.09
CA ILE A 77 -10.97 7.37 -0.18
C ILE A 77 -10.18 8.69 -0.29
N HIS A 78 -10.71 9.67 -1.03
CA HIS A 78 -10.04 10.96 -1.26
C HIS A 78 -9.86 11.82 0.01
N GLU A 79 -10.53 11.50 1.11
CA GLU A 79 -10.40 12.18 2.40
C GLU A 79 -9.49 11.41 3.37
N GLN A 80 -9.07 10.19 3.02
CA GLN A 80 -8.28 9.34 3.90
C GLN A 80 -6.79 9.71 3.87
N GLY A 81 -6.34 10.47 4.87
CA GLY A 81 -4.91 10.65 5.12
C GLY A 81 -4.22 9.33 5.48
N GLN A 82 -3.06 9.08 4.87
CA GLN A 82 -2.26 7.86 5.06
C GLN A 82 -3.07 6.57 4.79
N ALA A 83 -3.87 6.57 3.71
CA ALA A 83 -4.82 5.51 3.38
C ALA A 83 -4.20 4.10 3.36
N VAL A 84 -3.04 3.93 2.72
CA VAL A 84 -2.40 2.60 2.58
C VAL A 84 -1.77 2.16 3.89
N MET A 85 -1.09 3.08 4.58
CA MET A 85 -0.51 2.82 5.90
C MET A 85 -1.58 2.39 6.90
N ARG A 86 -2.68 3.15 7.00
CA ARG A 86 -3.79 2.82 7.89
C ARG A 86 -4.49 1.53 7.49
N LEU A 87 -4.67 1.27 6.20
CA LEU A 87 -5.23 0.01 5.70
C LEU A 87 -4.38 -1.19 6.16
N LEU A 88 -3.06 -1.13 5.97
CA LEU A 88 -2.14 -2.18 6.38
C LEU A 88 -2.14 -2.41 7.90
N THR A 89 -2.19 -1.34 8.70
CA THR A 89 -2.32 -1.45 10.17
C THR A 89 -3.63 -2.13 10.58
N ARG A 90 -4.75 -1.79 9.95
CA ARG A 90 -6.06 -2.41 10.24
C ARG A 90 -6.08 -3.89 9.84
N LEU A 91 -5.47 -4.23 8.70
CA LEU A 91 -5.30 -5.63 8.26
C LEU A 91 -4.37 -6.41 9.21
N GLU A 92 -3.28 -5.81 9.67
CA GLU A 92 -2.39 -6.38 10.67
C GLU A 92 -3.10 -6.62 12.01
N ALA A 93 -3.99 -5.71 12.41
CA ALA A 93 -4.81 -5.85 13.61
C ALA A 93 -5.95 -6.88 13.47
N GLY A 94 -6.13 -7.49 12.30
CA GLY A 94 -7.19 -8.46 12.04
C GLY A 94 -8.58 -7.86 11.97
N GLU A 95 -8.72 -6.59 11.60
CA GLU A 95 -10.02 -5.90 11.51
C GLU A 95 -10.85 -6.31 10.28
N ALA A 96 -10.24 -6.99 9.30
CA ALA A 96 -10.92 -7.51 8.13
C ALA A 96 -11.18 -9.01 8.27
N ASP A 97 -12.28 -9.48 7.68
CA ASP A 97 -12.53 -10.91 7.50
C ASP A 97 -11.42 -11.54 6.64
N GLU A 98 -11.14 -12.83 6.88
CA GLU A 98 -10.02 -13.55 6.25
C GLU A 98 -10.04 -13.45 4.70
N ARG A 99 -11.24 -13.52 4.09
CA ARG A 99 -11.43 -13.37 2.64
C ARG A 99 -11.04 -11.97 2.16
N ASP A 100 -11.49 -10.94 2.86
CA ASP A 100 -11.24 -9.54 2.47
C ASP A 100 -9.76 -9.21 2.67
N ALA A 101 -9.18 -9.67 3.78
CA ALA A 101 -7.75 -9.57 4.06
C ALA A 101 -6.92 -10.25 2.96
N ASP A 102 -7.25 -11.48 2.57
CA ASP A 102 -6.56 -12.19 1.48
C ASP A 102 -6.64 -11.45 0.15
N TRP A 103 -7.82 -10.92 -0.18
CA TRP A 103 -8.05 -10.16 -1.41
C TRP A 103 -7.20 -8.88 -1.46
N LEU A 104 -7.17 -8.13 -0.36
CA LEU A 104 -6.45 -6.86 -0.22
C LEU A 104 -4.94 -7.08 -0.19
N LEU A 105 -4.47 -8.01 0.64
CA LEU A 105 -3.05 -8.29 0.82
C LEU A 105 -2.43 -8.84 -0.46
N THR A 106 -3.14 -9.69 -1.21
CA THR A 106 -2.66 -10.20 -2.51
C THR A 106 -2.41 -9.07 -3.52
N ARG A 107 -3.29 -8.06 -3.57
CA ARG A 107 -3.16 -6.94 -4.50
C ARG A 107 -2.12 -5.93 -4.05
N LEU A 108 -2.11 -5.60 -2.76
CA LEU A 108 -1.08 -4.74 -2.17
C LEU A 108 0.31 -5.34 -2.36
N ALA A 109 0.49 -6.64 -2.13
CA ALA A 109 1.77 -7.32 -2.36
C ALA A 109 2.25 -7.12 -3.80
N ARG A 110 1.39 -7.36 -4.80
CA ARG A 110 1.74 -7.17 -6.22
C ARG A 110 2.15 -5.73 -6.52
N THR A 111 1.41 -4.74 -6.02
CA THR A 111 1.72 -3.32 -6.24
C THR A 111 3.05 -2.92 -5.60
N LEU A 112 3.24 -3.25 -4.31
CA LEU A 112 4.42 -2.84 -3.56
C LEU A 112 5.68 -3.59 -4.01
N GLU A 113 5.58 -4.88 -4.31
CA GLU A 113 6.71 -5.65 -4.85
C GLU A 113 7.10 -5.19 -6.25
N SER A 114 6.14 -4.83 -7.11
CA SER A 114 6.44 -4.27 -8.42
C SER A 114 7.18 -2.94 -8.28
N PHE A 115 6.73 -2.07 -7.39
CA PHE A 115 7.42 -0.81 -7.11
C PHE A 115 8.83 -1.06 -6.55
N ALA A 116 8.98 -1.98 -5.58
CA ALA A 116 10.27 -2.35 -5.01
C ALA A 116 11.24 -2.95 -6.06
N LYS A 117 10.76 -3.67 -7.07
CA LYS A 117 11.60 -4.19 -8.16
C LYS A 117 12.11 -3.09 -9.09
N LEU A 118 11.31 -2.05 -9.32
CA LEU A 118 11.65 -0.94 -10.22
C LEU A 118 12.47 0.15 -9.54
N HIS A 119 12.26 0.36 -8.23
CA HIS A 119 12.77 1.50 -7.48
C HIS A 119 13.41 1.16 -6.14
N GLY A 120 13.38 -0.12 -5.73
CA GLY A 120 14.18 -0.55 -4.60
C GLY A 120 15.66 -0.26 -4.88
N PRO A 121 16.50 -0.14 -3.83
CA PRO A 121 17.91 0.08 -4.03
C PRO A 121 18.41 -0.97 -5.01
N MET A 122 18.86 -0.52 -6.19
CA MET A 122 19.57 -1.37 -7.14
C MET A 122 20.57 -2.13 -6.29
N GLY A 123 20.36 -3.44 -6.19
CA GLY A 123 21.29 -4.28 -5.47
C GLY A 123 22.68 -3.91 -5.96
N THR A 124 23.54 -3.55 -5.03
CA THR A 124 24.96 -3.76 -5.18
C THR A 124 25.12 -5.22 -5.60
N ALA A 125 25.12 -5.46 -6.91
CA ALA A 125 25.75 -6.63 -7.47
C ALA A 125 27.21 -6.56 -7.04
N ALA A 126 27.65 -7.67 -6.44
CA ALA A 126 28.92 -7.86 -5.75
C ALA A 126 30.15 -7.38 -6.53
#